data_AF-A0A1V4J4Y6-F1
#
_entry.id   AF-A0A1V4J4Y6-F1
#
_cell.length_a   1.000
_cell.length_b   1.000
_cell.length_c   1.000
_cell.angle_alpha   90.00
_cell.angle_beta   90.00
_cell.angle_gamma   90.00
#
_symmetry.space_group_name_H-M   'P 1'
#
loop_
_entity.id
_entity.type
_entity.pdbx_description
1 polymer ?
#
loop_
_entity_poly.entity_id
_entity_poly.type
_entity_poly.pdbx_seq_one_letter_code
_entity_poly.pdbx_strand_id
1 'polypeptide(L)'
;MEQLQALVLRAEAELAQLRSELQRQADEYQALLNVRDKLQAEIATYRQLLEGGEEFSLQDALEKETTSTTTQRSTQRLLDGKVVTETKEVKVRTY
;
A
#
# COMPACT_ATOMS: atom_id res chain seq x y z
N MET A 1 51.60 -42.58 14.59
CA MET A 1 50.41 -42.09 15.32
C MET A 1 50.36 -40.57 15.37
N GLU A 2 51.42 -39.89 15.82
CA GLU A 2 51.45 -38.41 15.92
C GLU A 2 51.24 -37.67 14.59
N GLN A 3 51.83 -38.14 13.48
CA GLN A 3 51.64 -37.53 12.15
C GLN A 3 50.18 -37.58 11.69
N LEU A 4 49.46 -38.67 11.99
CA LEU A 4 48.05 -38.82 11.62
C LEU A 4 47.17 -37.87 12.44
N GLN A 5 47.46 -37.73 13.74
CA GLN A 5 46.77 -36.76 14.60
C GLN A 5 47.02 -35.32 14.16
N ALA A 6 48.24 -34.97 13.76
CA ALA A 6 48.55 -33.64 13.24
C ALA A 6 47.77 -33.32 11.95
N LEU A 7 47.62 -34.31 11.05
CA LEU A 7 46.80 -34.17 9.84
C LEU A 7 45.31 -33.98 10.17
N VAL A 8 44.77 -34.75 11.12
CA VAL A 8 43.38 -34.62 11.56
C VAL A 8 43.12 -33.24 12.15
N LEU A 9 43.97 -32.77 13.07
CA LEU A 9 43.83 -31.44 13.69
C LEU A 9 43.87 -30.32 12.65
N ARG A 10 44.75 -30.43 11.66
CA ARG A 10 44.81 -29.45 10.56
C ARG A 10 43.53 -29.46 9.74
N ALA A 11 43.02 -30.64 9.38
CA ALA A 11 41.77 -30.76 8.62
C ALA A 11 40.57 -30.21 9.40
N GLU A 12 40.50 -30.44 10.72
CA GLU A 12 39.47 -29.88 11.59
C GLU A 12 39.54 -28.35 11.65
N ALA A 13 40.75 -27.78 11.73
CA ALA A 13 40.96 -26.34 11.70
C ALA A 13 40.52 -25.72 10.35
N GLU A 14 40.90 -26.34 9.23
CA GLU A 14 40.49 -25.90 7.89
C GLU A 14 38.96 -25.98 7.72
N LEU A 15 38.32 -27.04 8.22
CA LEU A 15 36.85 -27.17 8.24
C LEU A 15 36.17 -26.09 9.09
N ALA A 16 36.72 -25.78 10.27
CA ALA A 16 36.19 -24.75 11.14
C ALA A 16 36.28 -23.36 10.48
N GLN A 17 37.40 -23.06 9.82
CA GLN A 17 37.58 -21.83 9.06
C GLN A 17 36.58 -21.74 7.90
N LEU A 18 36.43 -22.81 7.11
CA LEU A 18 35.49 -22.83 5.99
C LEU A 18 34.04 -22.62 6.44
N ARG A 19 33.64 -23.24 7.56
CA ARG A 19 32.31 -23.04 8.15
C ARG A 19 32.08 -21.59 8.58
N SER A 20 33.08 -20.96 9.19
CA SER A 20 32.99 -19.54 9.57
C SER A 20 32.86 -18.64 8.35
N GLU A 21 33.61 -18.92 7.28
CA GLU A 21 33.54 -18.14 6.04
C GLU A 21 32.18 -18.30 5.37
N LEU A 22 31.66 -19.53 5.29
CA LEU A 22 30.34 -19.80 4.73
C LEU A 22 29.23 -19.08 5.52
N GLN A 23 29.31 -19.07 6.84
CA GLN A 23 28.35 -18.33 7.67
C GLN A 23 28.40 -16.84 7.38
N ARG A 24 29.61 -16.26 7.30
CA ARG A 24 29.78 -14.84 6.94
C ARG A 24 29.16 -14.54 5.57
N GLN A 25 29.43 -15.39 4.58
CA GLN A 25 28.90 -15.24 3.23
C GLN A 25 27.37 -15.37 3.20
N ALA A 26 26.78 -16.25 4.01
CA ALA A 26 25.33 -16.38 4.12
C ALA A 26 24.70 -15.10 4.70
N ASP A 27 25.33 -14.50 5.72
CA ASP A 27 24.86 -13.26 6.33
C ASP A 27 24.97 -12.08 5.34
N GLU A 28 26.08 -11.98 4.60
CA GLU A 28 26.28 -11.00 3.53
C GLU A 28 25.23 -11.16 2.41
N TYR A 29 24.94 -12.40 2.01
CA TYR A 29 23.92 -12.70 1.00
C TYR A 29 22.52 -12.30 1.48
N GLN A 30 22.17 -12.59 2.73
CA GLN A 30 20.89 -12.19 3.30
C GLN A 30 20.74 -10.67 3.36
N ALA A 31 21.81 -9.94 3.71
CA ALA A 31 21.81 -8.49 3.66
C ALA A 31 21.55 -7.96 2.24
N LEU A 32 22.19 -8.55 1.23
CA LEU A 32 21.98 -8.19 -0.17
C LEU A 32 20.55 -8.50 -0.65
N LEU A 33 19.99 -9.64 -0.24
CA LEU A 33 18.58 -9.97 -0.51
C LEU A 33 17.63 -8.91 0.06
N ASN A 34 17.86 -8.47 1.29
CA ASN A 34 17.03 -7.44 1.91
C ASN A 34 17.10 -6.10 1.13
N VAL A 35 18.28 -5.75 0.59
CA VAL A 35 18.44 -4.56 -0.27
C VAL A 35 17.69 -4.73 -1.58
N ARG A 36 17.79 -5.90 -2.23
CA ARG A 36 17.03 -6.22 -3.44
C ARG A 36 15.54 -6.06 -3.21
N ASP A 37 15.01 -6.59 -2.11
CA ASP A 37 13.57 -6.57 -1.81
C ASP A 37 13.07 -5.13 -1.60
N LYS A 38 13.86 -4.28 -0.92
CA LYS A 38 13.58 -2.85 -0.80
C LYS A 38 13.54 -2.15 -2.16
N LEU A 39 14.54 -2.41 -3.01
CA LEU A 39 14.59 -1.83 -4.36
C LEU A 39 13.41 -2.31 -5.23
N GLN A 40 12.99 -3.57 -5.10
CA GLN A 40 11.81 -4.08 -5.80
C GLN A 40 10.53 -3.36 -5.36
N ALA A 41 10.37 -3.10 -4.06
CA ALA A 41 9.25 -2.31 -3.54
C ALA A 41 9.28 -0.86 -4.05
N GLU A 42 10.46 -0.22 -4.06
CA GLU A 42 10.62 1.12 -4.62
C GLU A 42 10.26 1.18 -6.11
N ILE A 43 10.73 0.21 -6.92
CA ILE A 43 10.38 0.12 -8.34
C ILE A 43 8.87 -0.06 -8.52
N ALA A 44 8.22 -0.87 -7.71
CA ALA A 44 6.77 -1.05 -7.76
C ALA A 44 6.04 0.27 -7.48
N THR A 45 6.44 0.99 -6.44
CA THR A 45 5.89 2.32 -6.12
C THR A 45 6.12 3.30 -7.27
N TYR A 46 7.32 3.36 -7.85
CA TYR A 46 7.59 4.25 -8.97
C TYR A 46 6.77 3.92 -10.21
N ARG A 47 6.54 2.63 -10.50
CA ARG A 47 5.63 2.21 -11.58
C ARG A 47 4.21 2.68 -11.33
N GLN A 48 3.67 2.49 -10.12
CA GLN A 48 2.33 2.98 -9.77
C GLN A 48 2.20 4.50 -9.94
N LEU A 49 3.21 5.26 -9.50
CA LEU A 49 3.22 6.72 -9.64
C LEU A 49 3.32 7.17 -11.11
N LEU A 50 4.13 6.48 -11.93
CA LEU A 50 4.33 6.81 -13.34
C LEU A 50 3.17 6.35 -14.24
N GLU A 51 2.53 5.24 -13.92
CA GLU A 51 1.35 4.71 -14.62
C GLU A 51 0.08 5.50 -14.27
N GLY A 52 0.20 6.55 -13.46
CA GLY A 52 -0.89 7.50 -13.20
C GLY A 52 -1.82 7.07 -12.07
N GLY A 53 -1.35 6.21 -11.15
CA GLY A 53 -2.04 5.82 -9.92
C GLY A 53 -3.51 5.48 -10.12
N GLU A 54 -3.85 4.19 -10.22
CA GLU A 54 -5.24 3.72 -10.21
C GLU A 54 -6.07 4.23 -9.00
N GLU A 55 -5.42 4.83 -8.00
CA GLU A 55 -6.01 5.38 -6.78
C GLU A 55 -6.49 6.84 -6.89
N PHE A 56 -6.17 7.56 -7.98
CA PHE A 56 -6.74 8.88 -8.27
C PHE A 56 -7.21 8.94 -9.72
N SER A 57 -8.36 8.32 -9.98
CA SER A 57 -9.09 8.65 -11.20
C SER A 57 -9.35 10.16 -11.20
N LEU A 58 -8.87 10.87 -12.22
CA LEU A 58 -9.20 12.28 -12.43
C LEU A 58 -10.72 12.49 -12.53
N GLN A 59 -11.50 11.43 -12.82
CA GLN A 59 -12.97 11.48 -12.75
C GLN A 59 -13.48 11.64 -11.31
N ASP A 60 -12.87 11.02 -10.30
CA ASP A 60 -13.28 11.15 -8.89
C ASP A 60 -12.99 12.57 -8.35
N ALA A 61 -11.90 13.18 -8.84
CA ALA A 61 -11.58 14.59 -8.54
C ALA A 61 -12.54 15.56 -9.24
N LEU A 62 -12.96 15.24 -10.48
CA LEU A 62 -13.87 16.06 -11.28
C LEU A 62 -15.33 15.97 -10.79
N GLU A 63 -15.78 14.83 -10.26
CA GLU A 63 -17.11 14.69 -9.66
C GLU A 63 -17.28 15.57 -8.41
N LYS A 64 -16.20 15.81 -7.64
CA LYS A 64 -16.24 16.69 -6.47
C LYS A 64 -16.27 18.18 -6.79
N GLU A 65 -15.82 18.59 -7.97
CA GLU A 65 -15.86 20.00 -8.42
C GLU A 65 -17.27 20.43 -8.81
N THR A 66 -18.12 19.51 -9.27
CA THR A 66 -19.50 19.83 -9.65
C THR A 66 -20.42 19.82 -8.41
N THR A 67 -20.22 20.76 -7.50
CA THR A 67 -21.01 20.86 -6.25
C THR A 67 -22.46 21.27 -6.55
N SER A 68 -23.32 20.31 -6.87
CA SER A 68 -24.76 20.58 -7.03
C SER A 68 -25.41 20.71 -5.65
N THR A 69 -25.85 21.91 -5.29
CA THR A 69 -26.66 22.09 -4.08
C THR A 69 -28.12 21.77 -4.39
N THR A 70 -28.67 20.75 -3.73
CA THR A 70 -30.10 20.42 -3.78
C THR A 70 -30.82 21.03 -2.58
N THR A 71 -31.80 21.90 -2.82
CA THR A 71 -32.66 22.45 -1.77
C THR A 71 -34.10 21.94 -1.95
N GLN A 72 -34.65 21.30 -0.91
CA GLN A 72 -36.02 20.81 -0.89
C GLN A 72 -36.87 21.67 0.06
N ARG A 73 -38.02 22.14 -0.44
CA ARG A 73 -39.03 22.87 0.36
C ARG A 73 -40.33 22.07 0.37
N SER A 74 -40.78 21.68 1.57
CA SER A 74 -42.10 21.06 1.77
C SER A 74 -43.05 22.05 2.41
N THR A 75 -44.21 22.29 1.79
CA THR A 75 -45.26 23.15 2.35
C THR A 75 -46.53 22.31 2.55
N GLN A 76 -47.05 22.30 3.76
CA GLN A 76 -48.29 21.61 4.13
C GLN A 76 -49.33 22.63 4.61
N ARG A 77 -50.59 22.52 4.14
CA ARG A 77 -51.72 23.29 4.65
C ARG A 77 -52.64 22.41 5.49
N LEU A 78 -52.86 22.82 6.73
CA LEU A 78 -53.71 22.12 7.71
C LEU A 78 -55.05 22.84 7.85
N LEU A 79 -56.14 22.08 7.90
CA LEU A 79 -57.46 22.55 8.37
C LEU A 79 -57.93 21.52 9.41
N ASP A 80 -58.28 22.01 10.60
CA ASP A 80 -58.73 21.18 11.73
C ASP A 80 -57.82 19.97 12.04
N GLY A 81 -56.50 20.21 12.05
CA GLY A 81 -55.49 19.18 12.36
C GLY A 81 -55.26 18.11 11.28
N LYS A 82 -55.98 18.14 10.15
CA LYS A 82 -55.79 17.20 9.04
C LYS A 82 -55.07 17.87 7.86
N VAL A 83 -54.08 17.18 7.29
CA VAL A 83 -53.34 17.65 6.11
C VAL A 83 -54.25 17.58 4.89
N VAL A 84 -54.58 18.74 4.31
CA VAL A 84 -55.47 18.84 3.14
C VAL A 84 -54.68 19.07 1.86
N THR A 85 -53.44 19.58 1.95
CA THR A 85 -52.59 19.80 0.77
C THR A 85 -51.12 19.74 1.16
N GLU A 86 -50.33 18.96 0.41
CA GLU A 86 -48.87 18.88 0.54
C GLU A 86 -48.25 19.16 -0.83
N THR A 87 -47.39 20.17 -0.91
CA THR A 87 -46.63 20.49 -2.12
C THR A 87 -45.14 20.42 -1.82
N LYS A 88 -44.41 19.64 -2.63
CA LYS A 88 -42.95 19.47 -2.53
C LYS A 88 -42.29 20.09 -3.74
N GLU A 89 -41.43 21.06 -3.51
CA GLU A 89 -40.60 21.68 -4.54
C GLU A 89 -39.14 21.30 -4.32
N VAL A 90 -38.51 20.77 -5.37
CA VAL A 90 -37.09 20.42 -5.37
C VAL A 90 -36.40 21.32 -6.38
N LYS A 91 -35.38 22.05 -5.93
CA LYS A 91 -34.56 22.89 -6.79
C LYS A 91 -33.11 22.43 -6.72
N VAL A 92 -32.56 22.05 -7.88
CA VAL A 92 -31.16 21.68 -8.05
C VAL A 92 -30.44 22.85 -8.70
N ARG A 93 -29.34 23.29 -8.10
CA ARG A 93 -28.44 24.30 -8.69
C ARG A 93 -27.07 23.68 -8.88
N THR A 94 -26.65 23.61 -10.14
CA THR A 94 -25.30 23.25 -10.57
C THR A 94 -24.50 24.55 -10.75
N TYR A 95 -23.26 24.56 -10.28
CA TYR A 95 -22.34 25.70 -10.38
C TYR A 95 -21.33 25.46 -11.50
#